data_AF-A0A921BL21-F1
#
_entry.id   AF-A0A921BL21-F1
#
_cell.length_a   1.000
_cell.length_b   1.000
_cell.length_c   1.000
_cell.angle_alpha   90.00
_cell.angle_beta   90.00
_cell.angle_gamma   90.00
#
_symmetry.space_group_name_H-M   'P 1'
#
loop_
_entity.id
_entity.type
_entity.pdbx_description
1 polymer ?
#
loop_
_entity_poly.entity_id
_entity_poly.type
_entity_poly.pdbx_seq_one_letter_code
_entity_poly.pdbx_strand_id
1 'polypeptide(L)'
;MTVDLPLLHSGKVRDIYDAGDGRLLMVTSDRISAFDVVMAEPIVDKGRVLTAMTSFWFEQFADLICGHLISTDTADLEAVLGARASVDLVGRTMLCHRAEMLPIECIVRGYITGSAWKEYRTSGTMHGTAMPDGLLEASRLPEPVSPRPQRLTRATT
;
A
#
# COMPACT_ATOMS: atom_id res chain seq x y z
N MET A 1 -5.71 21.32 -2.60
CA MET A 1 -5.42 20.65 -1.31
C MET A 1 -4.02 21.02 -0.89
N THR A 2 -3.88 21.83 0.16
CA THR A 2 -2.57 22.26 0.67
C THR A 2 -2.41 21.70 2.07
N VAL A 3 -1.30 20.99 2.29
CA VAL A 3 -0.89 20.48 3.60
C VAL A 3 0.33 21.28 4.00
N ASP A 4 0.26 21.98 5.13
CA ASP A 4 1.34 22.84 5.62
C ASP A 4 2.35 22.04 6.44
N LEU A 5 2.97 21.05 5.78
CA LEU A 5 4.02 20.20 6.35
C LEU A 5 5.10 19.95 5.29
N PRO A 6 6.35 19.63 5.68
CA PRO A 6 7.40 19.28 4.73
C PRO A 6 7.02 18.03 3.92
N LEU A 7 6.90 18.16 2.60
CA LEU A 7 6.69 17.02 1.70
C LEU A 7 7.98 16.22 1.57
N LEU A 8 7.93 14.94 1.91
CA LEU A 8 9.09 14.03 1.82
C LEU A 8 9.08 13.24 0.51
N HIS A 9 7.90 12.78 0.08
CA HIS A 9 7.76 11.97 -1.13
C HIS A 9 6.35 12.11 -1.70
N SER A 10 6.27 12.22 -3.03
CA SER A 10 5.01 12.13 -3.77
C SER A 10 5.07 10.92 -4.70
N GLY A 11 4.32 9.89 -4.37
CA GLY A 11 4.20 8.68 -5.16
C GLY A 11 2.99 8.72 -6.11
N LYS A 12 2.78 7.64 -6.86
CA LYS A 12 1.66 7.49 -7.81
C LYS A 12 0.31 7.80 -7.14
N VAL A 13 0.10 7.33 -5.91
CA VAL A 13 -1.19 7.43 -5.20
C VAL A 13 -1.11 8.17 -3.88
N ARG A 14 0.04 8.17 -3.18
CA ARG A 14 0.16 8.75 -1.84
C ARG A 14 1.22 9.83 -1.80
N ASP A 15 0.92 10.88 -1.05
CA ASP A 15 1.86 11.93 -0.67
C ASP A 15 2.22 11.74 0.80
N ILE A 16 3.51 11.82 1.13
CA ILE A 16 4.05 11.56 2.47
C ILE A 16 4.70 12.83 2.99
N TYR A 17 4.24 13.30 4.14
CA TYR A 17 4.72 14.51 4.80
C TYR A 17 5.40 14.17 6.12
N ASP A 18 6.37 14.98 6.52
CA ASP A 18 6.97 14.89 7.85
C ASP A 18 6.01 15.48 8.89
N ALA A 19 5.60 14.67 9.87
CA ALA A 19 4.71 15.09 10.96
C ALA A 19 5.47 15.34 12.28
N GLY A 20 6.81 15.33 12.26
CA GLY A 20 7.65 15.53 13.43
C GLY A 20 7.69 14.31 14.37
N ASP A 21 8.65 14.29 15.30
CA ASP A 21 8.82 13.26 16.33
C ASP A 21 8.85 11.82 15.79
N GLY A 22 9.48 11.62 14.62
CA GLY A 22 9.53 10.31 13.98
C GLY A 22 8.17 9.82 13.47
N ARG A 23 7.21 10.73 13.23
CA ARG A 23 5.91 10.43 12.63
C ARG A 23 5.84 10.91 11.19
N LEU A 24 4.95 10.30 10.42
CA LEU A 24 4.64 10.63 9.04
C LEU A 24 3.15 10.88 8.91
N LEU A 25 2.77 11.90 8.13
CA LEU A 25 1.40 12.05 7.65
C LEU A 25 1.33 11.51 6.23
N MET A 26 0.60 10.41 6.04
CA MET A 26 0.32 9.84 4.73
C MET A 26 -1.03 10.33 4.23
N VAL A 27 -1.05 10.80 2.98
CA VAL A 27 -2.23 11.36 2.35
C VAL A 27 -2.54 10.56 1.08
N THR A 28 -3.68 9.88 1.07
CA THR A 28 -4.08 9.05 -0.07
C THR A 28 -4.89 9.88 -1.07
N SER A 29 -4.37 10.05 -2.28
CA SER A 29 -5.04 10.79 -3.34
C SER A 29 -6.06 9.94 -4.11
N ASP A 30 -6.87 10.65 -4.90
CA ASP A 30 -7.80 10.06 -5.85
C ASP A 30 -7.12 9.67 -7.18
N ARG A 31 -5.79 9.89 -7.30
CA ARG A 31 -4.98 9.47 -8.46
C ARG A 31 -4.99 7.95 -8.60
N ILE A 32 -5.11 7.48 -9.83
CA ILE A 32 -5.05 6.06 -10.20
C ILE A 32 -3.93 5.87 -11.21
N SER A 33 -3.23 4.73 -11.12
CA SER A 33 -2.20 4.35 -12.10
C SER A 33 -2.47 2.96 -12.65
N ALA A 34 -2.24 2.80 -13.95
CA ALA A 34 -2.20 1.49 -14.61
C ALA A 34 -0.99 1.44 -15.54
N PHE A 35 -0.33 0.28 -15.62
CA PHE A 35 0.89 0.09 -16.42
C PHE A 35 1.95 1.18 -16.17
N ASP A 36 2.14 1.53 -14.89
CA ASP A 36 3.06 2.56 -14.41
C ASP A 36 2.78 4.02 -14.85
N VAL A 37 1.65 4.28 -15.51
CA VAL A 37 1.21 5.61 -15.90
C VAL A 37 0.09 6.09 -14.97
N VAL A 38 0.22 7.30 -14.42
CA VAL A 38 -0.86 7.97 -13.67
C VAL A 38 -1.86 8.55 -14.68
N MET A 39 -3.14 8.23 -14.50
CA MET A 39 -4.21 8.70 -15.38
C MET A 39 -4.52 10.18 -15.14
N ALA A 40 -5.07 10.86 -16.16
CA ALA A 40 -5.43 12.27 -16.07
C ALA A 40 -6.65 12.49 -15.16
N GLU A 41 -7.67 11.63 -15.28
CA GLU A 41 -8.90 11.73 -14.50
C GLU A 41 -8.76 10.97 -13.15
N PRO A 42 -9.05 11.62 -12.02
CA PRO A 42 -9.08 10.96 -10.72
C PRO A 42 -10.36 10.12 -10.55
N ILE A 43 -10.31 9.15 -9.63
CA ILE A 43 -11.50 8.45 -9.15
C ILE A 43 -11.94 9.10 -7.84
N VAL A 44 -13.03 9.86 -7.89
CA VAL A 44 -13.55 10.61 -6.74
C VAL A 44 -13.71 9.71 -5.52
N ASP A 45 -13.20 10.18 -4.38
CA ASP A 45 -13.22 9.51 -3.07
C ASP A 45 -12.47 8.17 -2.98
N LYS A 46 -11.74 7.74 -4.01
CA LYS A 46 -10.86 6.57 -3.95
C LYS A 46 -9.89 6.67 -2.77
N GLY A 47 -9.32 7.85 -2.53
CA GLY A 47 -8.40 8.07 -1.41
C GLY A 47 -9.05 7.78 -0.04
N ARG A 48 -10.32 8.14 0.12
CA ARG A 48 -11.08 7.88 1.35
C ARG A 48 -11.36 6.38 1.51
N VAL A 49 -11.84 5.72 0.46
CA VAL A 49 -12.13 4.28 0.46
C VAL A 49 -10.87 3.47 0.78
N LEU A 50 -9.74 3.77 0.12
CA LEU A 50 -8.48 3.05 0.37
C LEU A 50 -7.93 3.27 1.78
N THR A 51 -8.13 4.46 2.35
CA THR A 51 -7.72 4.76 3.72
C THR A 51 -8.59 4.01 4.72
N ALA A 52 -9.91 3.99 4.54
CA ALA A 52 -10.84 3.21 5.37
C ALA A 52 -10.56 1.70 5.29
N MET A 53 -10.32 1.17 4.09
CA MET A 53 -9.91 -0.24 3.92
C MET A 53 -8.60 -0.54 4.64
N THR A 54 -7.63 0.37 4.59
CA THR A 54 -6.36 0.19 5.28
C THR A 54 -6.56 0.17 6.81
N SER A 55 -7.35 1.10 7.35
CA SER A 55 -7.70 1.14 8.79
C SER A 55 -8.37 -0.16 9.24
N PHE A 56 -9.38 -0.61 8.48
CA PHE A 56 -10.07 -1.87 8.76
C PHE A 56 -9.10 -3.04 8.91
N TRP A 57 -8.15 -3.21 7.99
CA TRP A 57 -7.18 -4.30 8.07
C TRP A 57 -6.19 -4.13 9.22
N PHE A 58 -5.78 -2.91 9.58
CA PHE A 58 -4.98 -2.69 10.79
C PHE A 58 -5.70 -3.14 12.04
N GLU A 59 -7.00 -2.86 12.16
CA GLU A 59 -7.83 -3.33 13.28
C GLU A 59 -7.94 -4.86 13.30
N GLN A 60 -8.14 -5.51 12.14
CA GLN A 60 -8.24 -6.97 12.07
C GLN A 60 -6.94 -7.69 12.48
N PHE A 61 -5.78 -7.06 12.29
CA PHE A 61 -4.47 -7.64 12.60
C PHE A 61 -3.82 -7.12 13.88
N ALA A 62 -4.51 -6.25 14.64
CA ALA A 62 -3.95 -5.58 15.82
C ALA A 62 -3.41 -6.57 16.87
N ASP A 63 -4.08 -7.71 17.06
CA ASP A 63 -3.68 -8.75 18.01
C ASP A 63 -2.57 -9.69 17.48
N LEU A 64 -2.24 -9.60 16.18
CA LEU A 64 -1.30 -10.51 15.52
C LEU A 64 0.06 -9.86 15.27
N ILE A 65 0.08 -8.61 14.79
CA ILE A 65 1.31 -7.88 14.44
C ILE A 65 1.22 -6.41 14.81
N CYS A 66 2.36 -5.84 15.20
CA CYS A 66 2.46 -4.40 15.40
C CYS A 66 2.47 -3.68 14.04
N GLY A 67 1.50 -2.80 13.84
CA GLY A 67 1.39 -1.94 12.66
C GLY A 67 2.07 -0.58 12.85
N HIS A 68 2.23 0.17 11.76
CA HIS A 68 2.75 1.55 11.84
C HIS A 68 1.66 2.60 12.08
N LEU A 69 0.38 2.25 12.01
CA LEU A 69 -0.74 3.19 12.07
C LEU A 69 -0.89 3.73 13.50
N ILE A 70 -0.88 5.06 13.65
CA ILE A 70 -1.16 5.75 14.91
C ILE A 70 -2.64 6.15 14.95
N SER A 71 -3.13 6.84 13.91
CA SER A 71 -4.50 7.34 13.86
C SER A 71 -4.95 7.68 12.44
N THR A 72 -6.25 7.58 12.21
CA THR A 72 -6.95 8.17 11.05
C THR A 72 -7.97 9.22 11.47
N ASP A 73 -7.99 9.60 12.75
CA ASP A 73 -8.93 10.57 13.30
C ASP A 73 -8.59 11.99 12.83
N THR A 74 -9.63 12.79 12.59
CA THR A 74 -9.48 14.18 12.17
C THR A 74 -8.93 15.06 13.30
N ALA A 75 -9.26 14.77 14.56
CA ALA A 75 -8.73 15.50 15.70
C ALA A 75 -7.20 15.36 15.82
N ASP A 76 -6.68 14.15 15.60
CA ASP A 76 -5.23 13.91 15.62
C ASP A 76 -4.53 14.58 14.43
N LEU A 77 -5.16 14.57 13.25
CA LEU A 77 -4.68 15.34 12.11
C LEU A 77 -4.60 16.83 12.44
N GLU A 78 -5.63 17.40 13.06
CA GLU A 78 -5.68 18.81 13.42
C GLU A 78 -4.64 19.19 14.48
N ALA A 79 -4.38 18.29 15.43
CA ALA A 79 -3.29 18.45 16.39
C ALA A 79 -1.92 18.49 15.70
N VAL A 80 -1.70 17.65 14.68
CA VAL A 80 -0.45 17.65 13.89
C VAL A 80 -0.33 18.91 13.03
N LEU A 81 -1.42 19.37 12.41
CA LEU A 81 -1.41 20.56 11.55
C LEU A 81 -1.39 21.88 12.35
N GLY A 82 -1.77 21.85 13.64
CA GLY A 82 -1.96 23.06 14.44
C GLY A 82 -3.13 23.93 13.98
N ALA A 83 -4.01 23.40 13.13
CA ALA A 83 -5.13 24.11 12.51
C ALA A 83 -6.24 23.13 12.10
N ARG A 84 -7.44 23.66 11.84
CA ARG A 84 -8.57 22.87 11.32
C ARG A 84 -8.18 22.21 9.99
N ALA A 85 -8.45 20.92 9.87
CA ALA A 85 -8.16 20.19 8.65
C ALA A 85 -9.13 20.62 7.55
N SER A 86 -8.60 20.77 6.33
CA SER A 86 -9.46 20.93 5.15
C SER A 86 -10.40 19.72 5.02
N VAL A 87 -11.64 19.96 4.59
CA VAL A 87 -12.63 18.90 4.32
C VAL A 87 -12.12 17.85 3.33
N ASP A 88 -11.20 18.25 2.45
CA ASP A 88 -10.55 17.37 1.47
C ASP A 88 -9.63 16.33 2.14
N LEU A 89 -9.05 16.63 3.30
CA LEU A 89 -8.13 15.73 4.02
C LEU A 89 -8.85 14.69 4.86
N VAL A 90 -10.09 14.99 5.26
CA VAL A 90 -10.89 14.13 6.14
C VAL A 90 -11.09 12.76 5.50
N GLY A 91 -10.79 11.70 6.25
CA GLY A 91 -11.00 10.31 5.82
C GLY A 91 -10.01 9.78 4.79
N ARG A 92 -9.02 10.56 4.34
CA ARG A 92 -7.98 10.11 3.40
C ARG A 92 -6.54 10.26 3.93
N THR A 93 -6.42 10.43 5.24
CA THR A 93 -5.15 10.64 5.94
C THR A 93 -4.88 9.54 6.96
N MET A 94 -3.61 9.22 7.13
CA MET A 94 -3.12 8.31 8.17
C MET A 94 -1.90 8.95 8.83
N LEU A 95 -1.95 9.11 10.15
CA LEU A 95 -0.79 9.41 10.96
C LEU A 95 -0.09 8.09 11.30
N CYS A 96 1.20 7.99 10.98
CA CYS A 96 1.96 6.75 11.11
C CYS A 96 3.29 6.97 11.82
N HIS A 97 3.80 5.93 12.48
CA HIS A 97 5.21 5.88 12.87
C HIS A 97 6.09 5.79 11.63
N ARG A 98 7.22 6.51 11.63
CA ARG A 98 8.29 6.29 10.67
C ARG A 98 8.95 4.95 10.96
N ALA A 99 9.06 4.09 9.96
CA ALA A 99 9.69 2.79 10.05
C ALA A 99 10.92 2.70 9.12
N GLU A 100 11.89 1.88 9.49
CA GLU A 100 12.93 1.46 8.57
C GLU A 100 12.35 0.43 7.59
N MET A 101 12.35 0.78 6.30
CA MET A 101 11.77 -0.09 5.27
C MET A 101 12.74 -1.20 4.90
N LEU A 102 12.32 -2.45 5.06
CA LEU A 102 13.02 -3.59 4.48
C LEU A 102 12.89 -3.52 2.94
N PRO A 103 13.99 -3.68 2.17
CA PRO A 103 13.98 -3.53 0.71
C PRO A 103 13.43 -4.79 0.01
N ILE A 104 12.27 -5.26 0.46
CA ILE A 104 11.62 -6.49 -0.01
C ILE A 104 10.12 -6.27 -0.21
N GLU A 105 9.53 -6.98 -1.16
CA GLU A 105 8.08 -7.13 -1.29
C GLU A 105 7.65 -8.50 -0.74
N CYS A 106 6.76 -8.48 0.26
CA CYS A 106 6.18 -9.68 0.86
C CYS A 106 4.84 -10.00 0.18
N ILE A 107 4.89 -10.77 -0.91
CA ILE A 107 3.71 -11.13 -1.71
C ILE A 107 3.24 -12.54 -1.33
N VAL A 108 1.99 -12.64 -0.87
CA VAL A 108 1.30 -13.90 -0.63
C VAL A 108 0.32 -14.19 -1.75
N ARG A 109 0.31 -15.41 -2.28
CA ARG A 109 -0.60 -15.85 -3.34
C ARG A 109 -1.42 -17.05 -2.89
N GLY A 110 -2.75 -16.91 -2.88
CA GLY A 110 -3.69 -18.03 -2.74
C GLY A 110 -4.15 -18.60 -4.09
N TYR A 111 -3.95 -17.85 -5.17
CA TYR A 111 -4.36 -18.20 -6.54
C TYR A 111 -3.25 -17.84 -7.52
N ILE A 112 -3.08 -18.65 -8.56
CA ILE A 112 -2.07 -18.42 -9.60
C ILE A 112 -2.60 -17.44 -10.66
N THR A 113 -1.97 -16.27 -10.77
CA THR A 113 -2.34 -15.23 -11.73
C THR A 113 -1.18 -14.26 -11.98
N GLY A 114 -1.32 -13.36 -12.95
CA GLY A 114 -0.35 -12.31 -13.25
C GLY A 114 1.03 -12.87 -13.63
N SER A 115 2.09 -12.29 -13.07
CA SER A 115 3.47 -12.71 -13.35
C SER A 115 3.75 -14.17 -12.99
N ALA A 116 3.15 -14.68 -11.90
CA ALA A 116 3.30 -16.08 -11.50
C ALA A 116 2.68 -17.05 -12.52
N TRP A 117 1.53 -16.69 -13.11
CA TRP A 117 0.91 -17.47 -14.18
C TRP A 117 1.75 -17.46 -15.46
N LYS A 118 2.32 -16.31 -15.81
CA LYS A 118 3.23 -16.19 -16.97
C LYS A 118 4.44 -17.12 -16.84
N GLU A 119 5.07 -17.16 -15.66
CA GLU A 119 6.19 -18.06 -15.38
C GLU A 119 5.75 -19.54 -15.45
N TYR A 120 4.66 -19.89 -14.78
CA TYR A 120 4.17 -21.27 -14.75
C TYR A 120 3.88 -21.83 -16.14
N ARG A 121 3.28 -21.02 -17.02
CA ARG A 121 3.05 -21.43 -18.42
C ARG A 121 4.33 -21.73 -19.19
N THR A 122 5.45 -21.11 -18.82
CA THR A 122 6.73 -21.26 -19.50
C THR A 122 7.57 -22.39 -18.91
N SER A 123 7.63 -22.50 -17.58
CA SER A 123 8.58 -23.39 -16.89
C SER A 123 7.95 -24.28 -15.82
N GLY A 124 6.62 -24.26 -15.64
CA GLY A 124 5.94 -25.02 -14.59
C GLY A 124 6.28 -24.52 -13.18
N THR A 125 6.84 -23.32 -13.05
CA THR A 125 7.34 -22.78 -11.79
C THR A 125 6.66 -21.47 -11.39
N MET A 126 6.75 -21.14 -10.11
CA MET A 126 6.41 -19.84 -9.56
C MET A 126 7.56 -19.37 -8.67
N HIS A 127 8.18 -18.25 -9.04
CA HIS A 127 9.38 -17.72 -8.40
C HIS A 127 10.51 -18.77 -8.29
N GLY A 128 10.70 -19.54 -9.35
CA GLY A 128 11.70 -20.60 -9.46
C GLY A 128 11.38 -21.88 -8.68
N THR A 129 10.23 -21.96 -8.02
CA THR A 129 9.78 -23.17 -7.32
C THR A 129 8.80 -23.95 -8.20
N ALA A 130 9.00 -25.26 -8.36
CA ALA A 130 8.10 -26.11 -9.12
C ALA A 130 6.67 -26.08 -8.52
N MET A 131 5.68 -26.00 -9.39
CA MET A 131 4.27 -25.99 -9.02
C MET A 131 3.59 -27.29 -9.45
N PRO A 132 2.45 -27.66 -8.85
CA PRO A 132 1.66 -28.80 -9.29
C PRO A 132 1.30 -28.69 -10.79
N ASP A 133 1.27 -29.81 -11.48
CA ASP A 133 0.82 -29.87 -12.87
C ASP A 133 -0.68 -29.61 -12.99
N GLY A 134 -1.11 -29.18 -14.18
CA GLY A 134 -2.53 -29.04 -14.52
C GLY A 134 -3.21 -27.80 -13.94
N LEU A 135 -2.46 -26.84 -13.38
CA LEU A 135 -3.04 -25.55 -12.98
C LEU A 135 -3.48 -24.77 -14.21
N LEU A 136 -4.68 -24.20 -14.13
CA LEU A 136 -5.23 -23.24 -15.09
C LEU A 136 -5.09 -21.81 -14.54
N GLU A 137 -5.28 -20.81 -15.41
CA GLU A 137 -5.28 -19.41 -14.98
C GLU A 137 -6.33 -19.18 -13.88
N ALA A 138 -5.93 -18.46 -12.82
CA ALA A 138 -6.72 -18.22 -11.62
C ALA A 138 -7.08 -19.50 -10.81
N SER A 139 -6.37 -20.62 -11.00
CA SER A 139 -6.52 -21.79 -10.14
C SER A 139 -6.11 -21.47 -8.70
N ARG A 140 -6.85 -22.05 -7.74
CA ARG A 140 -6.49 -22.00 -6.31
C ARG A 140 -5.25 -22.84 -6.07
N LEU A 141 -4.31 -22.30 -5.30
CA LEU A 141 -3.13 -23.04 -4.86
C LEU A 141 -3.49 -23.94 -3.66
N PRO A 142 -2.81 -25.09 -3.48
CA PRO A 142 -3.06 -25.98 -2.34
C PRO A 142 -2.95 -25.25 -0.99
N GLU A 143 -1.97 -24.36 -0.87
CA GLU A 143 -1.75 -23.49 0.28
C GLU A 143 -1.37 -22.08 -0.20
N PRO A 144 -1.62 -21.02 0.61
CA PRO A 144 -1.10 -19.70 0.32
C PRO A 144 0.43 -19.71 0.32
N VAL A 145 1.04 -19.33 -0.80
CA VAL A 145 2.50 -19.35 -0.95
C VAL A 145 3.04 -17.93 -0.87
N SER A 146 4.04 -17.74 -0.02
CA SER A 146 4.92 -16.57 -0.03
C SER A 146 6.32 -17.04 -0.44
N PRO A 147 6.61 -17.19 -1.75
CA PRO A 147 7.96 -17.54 -2.16
C PRO A 147 8.92 -16.40 -1.79
N ARG A 148 10.23 -16.70 -1.74
CA ARG A 148 11.28 -15.85 -1.16
C ARG A 148 11.05 -14.34 -1.40
N PRO A 149 11.27 -13.48 -0.37
CA PRO A 149 11.05 -12.05 -0.50
C PRO A 149 11.73 -11.50 -1.75
N GLN A 150 10.96 -10.84 -2.61
CA GLN A 150 11.51 -10.25 -3.82
C GLN A 150 12.24 -8.99 -3.41
N ARG A 151 13.55 -8.94 -3.68
CA ARG A 151 14.33 -7.73 -3.45
C ARG A 151 13.79 -6.63 -4.35
N LEU A 152 13.50 -5.47 -3.79
CA LEU A 152 13.17 -4.28 -4.57
C LEU A 152 14.41 -3.94 -5.42
N THR A 153 14.41 -4.30 -6.69
CA THR A 153 15.28 -3.66 -7.68
C THR A 153 14.76 -2.24 -7.79
N ARG A 154 15.58 -1.23 -7.46
CA ARG A 154 15.19 0.19 -7.53
C ARG A 154 14.32 0.41 -8.76
N ALA A 155 13.03 0.66 -8.57
CA ALA A 155 12.24 1.27 -9.61
C ALA A 155 12.90 2.62 -9.86
N THR A 156 13.57 2.77 -11.00
CA THR A 156 13.93 4.08 -11.52
C THR A 156 12.63 4.86 -11.67
N THR A 157 12.39 5.76 -10.73
CA THR A 157 11.50 6.91 -10.82
C THR A 157 12.26 8.10 -10.29
#